data_AF-A0AAD8PB30-F1
#
_entry.id   AF-A0AAD8PB30-F1
#
_cell.length_a   1.000
_cell.length_b   1.000
_cell.length_c   1.000
_cell.angle_alpha   90.00
_cell.angle_beta   90.00
_cell.angle_gamma   90.00
#
_symmetry.space_group_name_H-M   'P 1'
#
loop_
_entity.id
_entity.type
_entity.pdbx_description
1 polymer ?
#
loop_
_entity_poly.entity_id
_entity_poly.type
_entity_poly.pdbx_seq_one_letter_code
_entity_poly.pdbx_strand_id
1 'polypeptide(L)' 'MMTFHRKRIEAFFKGDVEPVDQKKYLEDSSKPKCVRPLIEYQACVKRIEGDETKHCTGQYFDYWHCIDKAVAPKLFDKLK' A
#
# COMPACT_ATOMS: atom_id res chain seq x y z
N MET A 1 -32.43 36.46 11.68
CA MET A 1 -31.44 35.75 12.53
C MET A 1 -31.23 34.29 12.06
N MET A 2 -31.09 34.02 10.75
CA MET A 2 -30.95 32.65 10.21
C MET A 2 -29.87 32.50 9.11
N THR A 3 -29.20 33.57 8.69
CA THR A 3 -28.16 33.52 7.64
C THR A 3 -26.75 33.27 8.17
N PHE A 4 -26.51 33.51 9.47
CA PHE A 4 -25.18 33.40 10.08
C PHE A 4 -24.81 31.96 10.51
N HIS A 5 -25.80 31.15 10.87
CA HIS A 5 -25.57 29.75 11.29
C HIS A 5 -25.22 28.83 10.10
N ARG A 6 -25.72 29.14 8.89
CA ARG A 6 -25.46 28.34 7.69
C ARG A 6 -23.99 28.38 7.26
N LYS A 7 -23.34 29.54 7.30
CA LYS A 7 -21.92 29.70 6.93
C LYS A 7 -20.94 29.00 7.88
N ARG A 8 -21.34 28.79 9.14
CA ARG A 8 -20.46 28.20 10.17
C ARG A 8 -20.47 26.66 10.14
N ILE A 9 -21.54 26.04 9.64
CA ILE A 9 -21.62 24.57 9.47
C ILE A 9 -20.80 24.11 8.26
N GLU A 10 -20.76 24.86 7.15
CA GLU A 10 -19.97 24.51 5.96
C GLU A 10 -18.45 24.50 6.20
N ALA A 11 -17.96 25.22 7.22
CA ALA A 11 -16.55 25.24 7.59
C ALA A 11 -16.11 24.07 8.49
N PHE A 12 -17.05 23.38 9.15
CA PHE A 12 -16.75 22.29 10.07
C PHE A 12 -16.52 20.95 9.34
N PHE A 13 -17.25 20.70 8.26
CA PHE A 13 -17.20 19.44 7.48
C PHE A 13 -16.05 19.36 6.45
N LYS A 14 -15.18 20.37 6.37
CA LYS A 14 -14.11 20.41 5.36
C LYS A 14 -12.87 19.59 5.73
N GLY A 15 -12.88 18.92 6.89
CA GLY A 15 -11.73 18.20 7.46
C GLY A 15 -11.89 16.68 7.61
N ASP A 16 -13.04 16.09 7.27
CA ASP A 16 -13.35 14.69 7.62
C ASP A 16 -12.87 13.64 6.61
N VAL A 17 -12.07 14.02 5.61
CA VAL A 17 -11.54 13.07 4.62
C VAL A 17 -10.10 12.72 5.00
N GLU A 18 -9.94 11.54 5.62
CA GLU A 18 -8.63 10.95 5.86
C GLU A 18 -7.81 10.91 4.56
N PRO A 19 -6.58 11.45 4.54
CA PRO A 19 -5.75 11.45 3.35
C PRO A 19 -5.40 10.00 2.95
N VAL A 20 -5.71 9.64 1.70
CA VAL A 20 -5.38 8.32 1.16
C VAL A 20 -3.87 8.22 0.93
N ASP A 21 -3.22 7.24 1.55
CA ASP A 21 -1.84 6.86 1.24
C ASP A 21 -1.77 6.29 -0.19
N GLN A 22 -1.30 7.14 -1.11
CA GLN A 22 -1.17 6.83 -2.53
C GLN A 22 -0.18 5.69 -2.77
N LYS A 23 0.85 5.55 -1.92
CA LYS A 23 1.83 4.47 -2.04
C LYS A 23 1.15 3.14 -1.79
N LYS A 24 0.47 3.01 -0.65
CA LYS A 24 -0.25 1.79 -0.28
C LYS A 24 -1.30 1.40 -1.32
N TYR A 25 -2.07 2.36 -1.80
CA TYR A 25 -3.06 2.11 -2.86
C TYR A 25 -2.41 1.55 -4.15
N LEU A 26 -1.29 2.13 -4.58
CA LEU A 26 -0.58 1.68 -5.78
C LEU A 26 0.08 0.30 -5.57
N GLU A 27 0.67 0.06 -4.40
CA GLU A 27 1.22 -1.25 -4.01
C GLU A 27 0.15 -2.34 -4.07
N ASP A 28 -1.01 -2.11 -3.43
CA ASP A 28 -2.14 -3.05 -3.41
C ASP A 28 -2.65 -3.35 -4.83
N SER A 29 -2.78 -2.33 -5.66
CA SER A 29 -3.18 -2.50 -7.08
C SER A 29 -2.13 -3.23 -7.93
N SER A 30 -0.89 -3.30 -7.47
CA SER A 30 0.24 -3.94 -8.18
C SER A 30 0.45 -5.41 -7.77
N LYS A 31 -0.04 -5.84 -6.61
CA LYS A 31 0.06 -7.23 -6.12
C LYS A 31 -0.37 -8.28 -7.16
N PRO A 32 -1.50 -8.12 -7.91
CA PRO A 32 -1.91 -9.11 -8.91
C PRO A 32 -0.94 -9.27 -10.10
N LYS A 33 -0.02 -8.33 -10.31
CA LYS A 33 1.02 -8.42 -11.37
C LYS A 33 2.27 -9.18 -10.91
N CYS A 34 2.43 -9.34 -9.60
CA CYS A 34 3.60 -9.92 -8.95
C CYS A 34 3.29 -11.28 -8.31
N VAL A 35 2.36 -12.04 -8.89
CA VAL A 35 1.88 -13.32 -8.33
C VAL A 35 2.97 -14.39 -8.30
N ARG A 36 3.84 -14.46 -9.31
CA ARG A 36 4.92 -15.47 -9.34
C ARG A 36 5.86 -15.36 -8.13
N PRO A 37 6.52 -14.22 -7.88
CA PRO A 37 7.39 -14.10 -6.71
C PRO A 37 6.62 -14.17 -5.38
N LEU A 38 5.32 -13.82 -5.36
CA LEU A 38 4.47 -14.05 -4.18
C LEU A 38 4.31 -15.54 -3.86
N ILE A 39 4.08 -16.38 -4.86
CA ILE A 39 3.98 -17.85 -4.69
C ILE A 39 5.31 -18.42 -4.18
N GLU A 40 6.44 -17.97 -4.73
CA GLU A 40 7.77 -18.40 -4.30
C GLU A 40 8.06 -18.01 -2.85
N TYR A 41 7.69 -16.79 -2.45
CA TYR A 41 7.76 -16.34 -1.06
C TYR A 41 6.88 -17.19 -0.13
N GLN A 42 5.62 -17.44 -0.51
CA GLN A 42 4.71 -18.29 0.28
C GLN A 42 5.21 -19.74 0.42
N ALA A 43 5.80 -20.29 -0.64
CA ALA A 43 6.43 -21.61 -0.59
C ALA A 43 7.63 -21.62 0.37
N CYS A 44 8.43 -20.54 0.39
CA CYS A 44 9.50 -20.40 1.37
C CYS A 44 8.96 -20.32 2.81
N VAL A 45 7.91 -19.53 3.07
CA VAL A 45 7.30 -19.40 4.41
C VAL A 45 6.86 -20.76 4.94
N LYS A 46 6.17 -21.57 4.11
CA LYS A 46 5.78 -22.94 4.48
C LYS A 46 6.97 -23.86 4.72
N ARG A 47 8.05 -23.71 3.95
CA ARG A 47 9.27 -24.52 4.10
C ARG A 47 10.00 -24.26 5.42
N ILE A 48 9.94 -23.03 5.94
CA ILE A 48 10.63 -22.62 7.17
C ILE A 48 9.73 -22.64 8.41
N GLU A 49 8.48 -23.06 8.27
CA GLU A 49 7.52 -23.14 9.37
C GLU A 49 8.09 -24.01 10.51
N GLY A 50 8.14 -23.45 11.72
CA GLY A 50 8.72 -24.11 12.89
C GLY A 50 10.26 -24.04 13.03
N ASP A 51 10.95 -23.35 12.12
CA ASP A 51 12.40 -23.13 12.19
C ASP A 51 12.75 -21.64 12.11
N GLU A 52 12.95 -21.03 13.29
CA GLU A 52 13.27 -19.61 13.44
C GLU A 52 14.70 -19.24 12.96
N THR A 53 15.56 -20.23 12.70
CA THR A 53 16.92 -19.99 12.20
C THR A 53 16.96 -19.75 10.69
N LYS A 54 15.87 -20.10 9.98
CA LYS A 54 15.77 -19.96 8.53
C LYS A 54 15.05 -18.66 8.16
N HIS A 55 15.39 -18.11 6.99
CA HIS A 55 14.83 -16.86 6.51
C HIS A 55 14.34 -16.96 5.06
N CYS A 56 13.36 -16.12 4.72
CA CYS A 56 12.83 -15.95 3.37
C CYS A 56 13.13 -14.56 2.79
N THR A 57 14.15 -13.87 3.33
CA THR A 57 14.47 -12.48 2.99
C THR A 57 14.75 -12.29 1.49
N GLY A 58 15.40 -13.26 0.84
CA GLY A 58 15.62 -13.24 -0.60
C GLY A 58 14.32 -13.22 -1.40
N GLN A 59 13.44 -14.20 -1.17
CA GLN A 59 12.14 -14.29 -1.85
C GLN A 59 11.23 -13.11 -1.52
N TYR A 60 11.32 -12.61 -0.28
CA TYR A 60 10.61 -11.40 0.14
C TYR A 60 11.09 -10.18 -0.66
N PHE A 61 12.41 -10.01 -0.83
CA PHE A 61 12.98 -8.94 -1.65
C PHE A 61 12.61 -9.09 -3.13
N ASP A 62 12.57 -10.30 -3.69
CA ASP A 62 12.13 -10.51 -5.08
C ASP A 62 10.66 -10.09 -5.30
N TYR A 63 9.79 -10.44 -4.34
CA TYR A 63 8.38 -10.04 -4.37
C TYR A 63 8.21 -8.52 -4.27
N TRP A 64 8.88 -7.88 -3.31
CA TRP A 64 8.80 -6.43 -3.14
C TRP A 64 9.46 -5.67 -4.28
N HIS A 65 10.57 -6.17 -4.82
CA HIS A 65 11.22 -5.59 -5.99
C HIS A 65 10.26 -5.52 -7.19
N CYS A 66 9.45 -6.56 -7.41
CA CYS A 66 8.42 -6.53 -8.46
C CYS A 66 7.38 -5.43 -8.20
N ILE A 67 6.89 -5.31 -6.96
CA ILE A 67 5.91 -4.29 -6.57
C ILE A 67 6.51 -2.89 -6.74
N ASP A 68 7.68 -2.65 -6.19
CA ASP A 68 8.37 -1.36 -6.24
C ASP A 68 8.62 -0.93 -7.68
N LYS A 69 9.07 -1.85 -8.54
CA LYS A 69 9.24 -1.60 -9.98
C LYS A 69 7.93 -1.21 -10.68
N ALA A 70 6.80 -1.80 -10.27
CA ALA A 70 5.48 -1.49 -10.83
C ALA A 70 4.91 -0.15 -10.33
N VAL A 71 5.23 0.24 -9.09
CA VAL A 71 4.74 1.46 -8.42
C VAL A 71 5.58 2.68 -8.77
N ALA A 72 6.89 2.52 -8.93
CA ALA A 72 7.86 3.59 -9.20
C ALA A 72 7.42 4.62 -10.27
N PRO A 73 6.92 4.23 -11.46
CA PRO A 73 6.55 5.21 -12.49
C PRO A 73 5.27 6.00 -12.19
N LYS A 74 4.51 5.66 -11.14
CA LYS A 74 3.20 6.27 -10.85
C LYS A 74 3.15 7.04 -9.54
N LEU A 75 4.05 6.71 -8.62
CA LEU A 75 3.97 7.21 -7.25
C LEU A 75 4.16 8.73 -7.20
N PHE A 76 5.21 9.24 -7.85
CA PHE A 76 5.51 10.67 -7.80
C PHE A 76 4.50 11.55 -8.54
N ASP A 77 3.73 11.00 -9.49
CA ASP A 77 2.60 11.71 -10.12
C ASP A 77 1.42 11.95 -9.15
N LYS A 78 1.39 11.22 -8.04
CA LYS A 78 0.34 11.31 -7.00
C LYS A 78 0.79 12.08 -5.76
N LEU A 79 2.10 12.32 -5.62
CA LEU A 79 2.66 13.09 -4.52
C LEU A 79 2.73 14.58 -4.93
N LYS A 80 2.53 15.47 -3.95
CA LYS A 80 2.64 16.93 -4.11
C LYS A 80 3.94 17.43 -3.53
#